data_AF-A0A5Q4T1F9-F1
#
_entry.id   AF-A0A5Q4T1F9-F1
#
_cell.length_a   1.000
_cell.length_b   1.000
_cell.length_c   1.000
_cell.angle_alpha   90.00
_cell.angle_beta   90.00
_cell.angle_gamma   90.00
#
_symmetry.space_group_name_H-M   'P 1'
#
loop_
_entity.id
_entity.type
_entity.pdbx_description
1 polymer ?
#
loop_
_entity_poly.entity_id
_entity_poly.type
_entity_poly.pdbx_seq_one_letter_code
_entity_poly.pdbx_strand_id
1 'polypeptide(L)'
;MTPAEEIQAAADKLNGLLAATTDTPWSRWTDLDGKPGWHGMLLLGNTDREDPNPVAQMYTGEDADYVAAMDPLVGLALACWLEFEAGLLERAPQVQLQPRIDHALAVARAINQEAGQ
;
A
#
# COMPACT_ATOMS: atom_id res chain seq x y z
N MET A 1 -15.97 -11.49 12.63
CA MET A 1 -15.00 -10.40 12.61
C MET A 1 -15.66 -9.17 13.21
N THR A 2 -15.11 -8.64 14.29
CA THR A 2 -15.52 -7.37 14.90
C THR A 2 -14.93 -6.19 14.11
N PRO A 3 -15.44 -4.96 14.28
CA PRO A 3 -14.84 -3.77 13.67
C PRO A 3 -13.35 -3.59 13.98
N ALA A 4 -12.93 -3.84 15.22
CA ALA A 4 -11.53 -3.74 15.63
C ALA A 4 -10.68 -4.82 14.96
N GLU A 5 -11.17 -6.06 14.89
CA GLU A 5 -10.49 -7.16 14.18
C GLU A 5 -10.33 -6.86 12.68
N GLU A 6 -11.34 -6.24 12.05
CA GLU A 6 -11.29 -5.88 10.63
C GLU A 6 -10.25 -4.78 10.34
N ILE A 7 -10.18 -3.77 11.22
CA ILE A 7 -9.17 -2.70 11.15
C ILE A 7 -7.77 -3.26 11.41
N GLN A 8 -7.61 -4.13 12.40
CA GLN A 8 -6.32 -4.77 12.72
C GLN A 8 -5.85 -5.64 11.56
N ALA A 9 -6.74 -6.42 10.93
CA ALA A 9 -6.38 -7.25 9.77
C ALA A 9 -5.85 -6.42 8.59
N ALA A 10 -6.40 -5.22 8.38
CA ALA A 10 -5.89 -4.31 7.34
C ALA A 10 -4.49 -3.76 7.68
N ALA A 11 -4.23 -3.43 8.95
CA ALA A 11 -2.91 -3.01 9.39
C ALA A 11 -1.87 -4.12 9.24
N ASP A 12 -2.21 -5.34 9.67
CA ASP A 12 -1.35 -6.52 9.52
C ASP A 12 -1.04 -6.81 8.05
N LYS A 13 -2.04 -6.65 7.17
CA LYS A 13 -1.86 -6.79 5.71
C LYS A 13 -0.86 -5.76 5.18
N LEU A 14 -0.99 -4.48 5.55
CA LEU A 14 -0.03 -3.44 5.14
C LEU A 14 1.38 -3.75 5.65
N ASN A 15 1.53 -4.10 6.92
CA ASN A 15 2.82 -4.50 7.49
C ASN A 15 3.44 -5.71 6.74
N GLY A 16 2.62 -6.69 6.37
CA GLY A 16 3.05 -7.84 5.57
C GLY A 16 3.54 -7.44 4.17
N LEU A 17 2.80 -6.55 3.49
CA LEU A 17 3.18 -6.02 2.17
C LEU A 17 4.46 -5.18 2.22
N LEU A 18 4.63 -4.39 3.28
CA LEU A 18 5.85 -3.60 3.51
C LEU A 18 7.06 -4.49 3.75
N ALA A 19 6.90 -5.54 4.57
CA ALA A 19 7.98 -6.51 4.82
C ALA A 19 8.36 -7.31 3.56
N ALA A 20 7.42 -7.49 2.62
CA ALA A 20 7.64 -8.17 1.35
C ALA A 20 8.13 -7.24 0.23
N THR A 21 8.02 -5.92 0.40
CA THR A 21 8.43 -4.94 -0.61
C THR A 21 9.94 -4.91 -0.73
N THR A 22 10.43 -5.09 -1.96
CA THR A 22 11.81 -4.77 -2.34
C THR A 22 11.85 -3.32 -2.85
N ASP A 23 12.99 -2.64 -2.66
CA ASP A 23 13.24 -1.20 -2.93
C ASP A 23 12.87 -0.68 -4.33
N THR A 24 12.41 -1.54 -5.24
CA THR A 24 12.56 -1.37 -6.68
C THR A 24 11.54 -0.47 -7.39
N PRO A 25 10.32 -0.15 -6.91
CA PRO A 25 9.55 0.95 -7.50
C PRO A 25 9.80 2.30 -6.81
N TRP A 26 10.44 2.29 -5.64
CA TRP A 26 10.57 3.43 -4.73
C TRP A 26 11.94 4.11 -4.79
N SER A 27 12.95 3.36 -5.20
CA SER A 27 14.27 3.88 -5.48
C SER A 27 14.24 4.79 -6.71
N ARG A 28 15.00 5.89 -6.69
CA ARG A 28 15.26 6.66 -7.91
C ARG A 28 15.97 5.74 -8.91
N TRP A 29 15.28 5.33 -9.96
CA TRP A 29 15.95 4.71 -11.10
C TRP A 29 16.75 5.78 -11.84
N THR A 30 18.01 5.48 -12.07
CA THR A 30 18.79 6.13 -13.11
C THR A 30 18.40 5.52 -14.44
N ASP A 31 18.08 6.36 -15.42
CA ASP A 31 17.96 5.93 -16.80
C ASP A 31 19.30 5.36 -17.33
N LEU A 32 19.29 4.81 -18.55
CA LEU A 32 20.51 4.30 -19.21
C LEU A 32 21.62 5.37 -19.34
N ASP A 33 21.26 6.66 -19.26
CA ASP A 33 22.17 7.80 -19.35
C ASP A 33 22.62 8.30 -17.96
N GLY A 34 22.25 7.62 -16.88
CA GLY A 34 22.61 7.98 -15.50
C GLY A 34 21.90 9.21 -14.95
N LYS A 35 20.84 9.69 -15.62
CA LYS A 35 20.02 10.79 -15.12
C LYS A 35 18.87 10.23 -14.27
N PRO A 36 18.54 10.87 -13.15
CA PRO A 36 17.32 10.53 -12.42
C PRO A 36 16.13 10.84 -13.33
N GLY A 37 15.38 9.82 -13.71
CA GLY A 37 14.24 9.96 -14.61
C GLY A 37 13.24 8.84 -14.38
N TRP A 38 11.97 9.21 -14.24
CA TRP A 38 10.85 8.27 -14.20
C TRP A 38 10.37 7.87 -15.61
N HIS A 39 10.97 8.42 -16.66
CA HIS A 39 10.75 8.05 -18.07
C HIS A 39 11.47 6.75 -18.44
N GLY A 40 11.41 5.75 -17.56
CA GLY A 40 11.99 4.43 -17.76
C GLY A 40 10.89 3.42 -18.04
N MET A 41 11.16 2.47 -18.92
CA MET A 41 10.33 1.28 -19.07
C MET A 41 10.48 0.44 -17.80
N LEU A 42 9.49 0.47 -16.91
CA LEU A 42 9.45 -0.44 -15.77
C LEU A 42 9.11 -1.83 -16.30
N LEU A 43 10.14 -2.67 -16.41
CA LEU A 43 9.96 -4.09 -16.70
C LEU A 43 9.50 -4.77 -15.41
N LEU A 44 8.19 -4.83 -15.20
CA LEU A 44 7.58 -5.74 -14.22
C LEU A 44 7.79 -7.17 -14.74
N GLY A 45 8.90 -7.77 -14.32
CA GLY A 45 9.19 -9.17 -14.58
C GLY A 45 8.17 -10.02 -13.84
N ASN A 46 7.26 -10.64 -14.58
CA ASN A 46 6.39 -11.67 -14.02
C ASN A 46 7.29 -12.82 -13.55
N THR A 47 7.23 -13.20 -12.27
CA THR A 47 8.05 -14.28 -11.72
C THR A 47 7.73 -15.65 -12.32
N ASP A 48 6.60 -15.75 -13.03
CA ASP A 48 6.22 -16.92 -13.80
C ASP A 48 6.91 -16.89 -15.16
N ARG A 49 7.91 -17.77 -15.29
CA ARG A 49 8.81 -17.98 -16.44
C ARG A 49 8.15 -18.27 -17.80
N GLU A 50 6.82 -18.19 -17.93
CA GLU A 50 6.08 -18.63 -19.12
C GLU A 50 5.55 -17.50 -20.02
N ASP A 51 5.61 -16.23 -19.61
CA ASP A 51 5.28 -15.11 -20.51
C ASP A 51 6.56 -14.41 -21.03
N PRO A 52 6.94 -14.60 -22.31
CA PRO A 52 8.14 -13.98 -22.89
C PRO A 52 7.97 -12.48 -23.17
N ASN A 53 6.79 -11.89 -22.97
CA ASN A 53 6.57 -10.45 -23.10
C ASN A 53 6.41 -9.81 -21.71
N PRO A 54 7.48 -9.20 -21.13
CA PRO A 54 7.26 -8.30 -20.02
C PRO A 54 6.30 -7.19 -20.50
N VAL A 55 5.19 -6.99 -19.79
CA VAL A 55 4.29 -5.88 -20.11
C VAL A 55 5.05 -4.60 -19.79
N ALA A 56 5.62 -3.99 -20.83
CA ALA A 56 6.20 -2.67 -20.76
C ALA A 56 5.05 -1.67 -20.62
N GLN A 57 4.61 -1.41 -19.38
CA GLN A 57 3.74 -0.28 -19.12
C GLN A 57 4.59 0.99 -19.15
N MET A 58 4.22 1.90 -20.06
CA MET A 58 4.72 3.27 -19.99
C MET A 58 3.96 3.97 -18.87
N TYR A 59 4.65 4.24 -17.77
CA TYR A 59 4.12 5.08 -16.71
C TYR A 59 4.24 6.54 -17.12
N THR A 60 3.18 7.31 -16.86
CA THR A 60 3.19 8.76 -17.03
C THR A 60 3.97 9.42 -15.88
N GLY A 61 4.29 10.71 -16.01
CA GLY A 61 4.87 11.46 -14.90
C GLY A 61 3.93 11.49 -13.69
N GLU A 62 2.62 11.51 -13.93
CA GLU A 62 1.57 11.45 -12.91
C GLU A 62 1.54 10.11 -12.18
N ASP A 63 1.75 8.99 -12.89
CA ASP A 63 1.84 7.68 -12.25
C ASP A 63 3.08 7.57 -11.37
N ALA A 64 4.20 8.16 -11.80
CA ALA A 64 5.42 8.23 -11.01
C ALA A 64 5.26 9.09 -9.75
N ASP A 65 4.56 10.23 -9.85
CA ASP A 65 4.22 11.08 -8.71
C ASP A 65 3.25 10.36 -7.75
N TYR A 66 2.27 9.61 -8.29
CA TYR A 66 1.35 8.80 -7.49
C TYR A 66 2.07 7.66 -6.77
N VAL A 67 2.95 6.95 -7.48
CA VAL A 67 3.86 5.96 -6.89
C VAL A 67 4.60 6.69 -5.80
N ALA A 68 5.50 7.66 -6.08
CA ALA A 68 6.29 8.37 -5.06
C ALA A 68 5.49 8.86 -3.83
N ALA A 69 4.22 9.27 -4.00
CA ALA A 69 3.33 9.65 -2.90
C ALA A 69 2.86 8.47 -2.02
N MET A 70 2.80 7.26 -2.57
CA MET A 70 2.49 5.99 -1.90
C MET A 70 3.75 5.25 -1.39
N ASP A 71 4.83 5.99 -1.10
CA ASP A 71 6.09 5.47 -0.54
C ASP A 71 5.83 4.46 0.62
N PRO A 72 6.67 3.44 0.82
CA PRO A 72 6.51 2.47 1.91
C PRO A 72 6.31 3.11 3.30
N LEU A 73 6.88 4.30 3.53
CA LEU A 73 6.65 5.05 4.77
C LEU A 73 5.20 5.53 4.92
N VAL A 74 4.50 5.82 3.82
CA VAL A 74 3.06 6.14 3.84
C VAL A 74 2.25 4.90 4.16
N GLY A 75 2.58 3.75 3.57
CA GLY A 75 1.99 2.46 3.95
C GLY A 75 2.18 2.16 5.44
N LEU A 76 3.38 2.41 5.97
CA LEU A 76 3.70 2.24 7.39
C LEU A 76 2.90 3.20 8.27
N ALA A 77 2.83 4.48 7.92
CA ALA A 77 2.05 5.47 8.65
C ALA A 77 0.56 5.09 8.70
N LEU A 78 0.03 4.54 7.60
CA LEU A 78 -1.34 4.06 7.53
C LEU A 78 -1.56 2.81 8.41
N ALA A 79 -0.62 1.87 8.41
CA ALA A 79 -0.65 0.70 9.29
C ALA A 79 -0.66 1.11 10.77
N CYS A 80 0.27 1.99 11.19
CA CYS A 80 0.31 2.50 12.56
C CYS A 80 -0.96 3.24 12.96
N TRP A 81 -1.57 4.00 12.04
CA TRP A 81 -2.85 4.67 12.29
C TRP A 81 -3.96 3.65 12.53
N LEU A 82 -4.09 2.62 11.69
CA LEU A 82 -5.10 1.57 11.83
C LEU A 82 -4.92 0.78 13.15
N GLU A 83 -3.69 0.40 13.51
CA GLU A 83 -3.39 -0.25 14.81
C GLU A 83 -3.85 0.62 15.99
N PHE A 84 -3.60 1.92 15.91
CA PHE A 84 -4.04 2.86 16.94
C PHE A 84 -5.57 2.91 17.04
N GLU A 85 -6.29 2.97 15.92
CA GLU A 85 -7.76 2.95 15.89
C GLU A 85 -8.34 1.64 16.42
N ALA A 86 -7.79 0.49 16.02
CA ALA A 86 -8.20 -0.82 16.53
C ALA A 86 -8.01 -0.90 18.05
N GLY A 87 -6.85 -0.49 18.55
CA GLY A 87 -6.57 -0.44 19.97
C GLY A 87 -7.46 0.55 20.73
N LEU A 88 -7.92 1.64 20.12
CA LEU A 88 -8.87 2.57 20.74
C LEU A 88 -10.26 1.94 20.89
N LEU A 89 -10.74 1.24 19.86
CA LEU A 89 -12.02 0.52 19.86
C LEU A 89 -12.10 -0.52 20.97
N GLU A 90 -11.02 -1.27 21.19
CA GLU A 90 -10.95 -2.29 22.24
C GLU A 90 -10.93 -1.68 23.65
N ARG A 91 -10.14 -0.62 23.84
CA ARG A 91 -9.91 -0.01 25.16
C ARG A 91 -11.02 0.94 25.60
N ALA A 92 -11.78 1.49 24.65
CA ALA A 92 -12.77 2.53 24.92
C ALA A 92 -14.06 2.38 24.09
N PRO A 93 -14.78 1.24 24.18
CA PRO A 93 -15.95 0.94 23.36
C PRO A 93 -17.15 1.87 23.60
N GLN A 94 -17.12 2.68 24.67
CA GLN A 94 -18.19 3.56 25.11
C GLN A 94 -18.06 5.00 24.56
N VAL A 95 -16.93 5.34 23.94
CA VAL A 95 -16.69 6.70 23.43
C VAL A 95 -17.44 6.87 22.12
N GLN A 96 -18.16 7.98 21.94
CA GLN A 96 -18.80 8.35 20.67
C GLN A 96 -17.74 8.69 19.62
N LEU A 97 -17.10 7.66 19.07
CA LEU A 97 -16.13 7.75 17.97
C LEU A 97 -16.74 7.31 16.65
N GLN A 98 -18.07 7.12 16.57
CA GLN A 98 -18.72 6.46 15.44
C GLN A 98 -18.28 7.00 14.06
N PRO A 99 -18.25 8.33 13.80
CA PRO A 99 -17.78 8.83 12.51
C PRO A 99 -16.31 8.48 12.21
N ARG A 100 -15.46 8.51 13.23
CA ARG A 100 -14.03 8.14 13.11
C ARG A 100 -13.86 6.65 12.83
N ILE A 101 -14.64 5.81 13.51
CA ILE A 101 -14.66 4.36 13.32
C ILE A 101 -15.14 4.03 11.91
N ASP A 102 -16.17 4.72 11.42
CA ASP A 102 -16.71 4.51 10.07
C ASP A 102 -15.66 4.82 9.00
N HIS A 103 -14.86 5.88 9.19
CA HIS A 103 -13.73 6.19 8.30
C HIS A 103 -12.62 5.14 8.36
N ALA A 104 -12.22 4.70 9.57
CA ALA A 104 -11.21 3.65 9.72
C ALA A 104 -11.66 2.33 9.08
N LEU A 105 -12.93 1.95 9.23
CA LEU A 105 -13.53 0.78 8.59
C LEU A 105 -13.58 0.91 7.07
N ALA A 106 -13.93 2.08 6.53
CA ALA A 106 -13.95 2.30 5.10
C ALA A 106 -12.55 2.10 4.48
N VAL A 107 -11.51 2.63 5.14
CA VAL A 107 -10.11 2.43 4.72
C VAL A 107 -9.70 0.95 4.85
N ALA A 108 -9.99 0.31 5.98
CA ALA A 108 -9.69 -1.10 6.20
C ALA A 108 -10.33 -2.00 5.14
N ARG A 109 -11.58 -1.72 4.75
CA ARG A 109 -12.28 -2.45 3.69
C ARG A 109 -11.64 -2.28 2.34
N ALA A 110 -11.25 -1.07 1.97
CA ALA A 110 -10.54 -0.82 0.72
C ALA A 110 -9.25 -1.65 0.64
N ILE A 111 -8.44 -1.63 1.72
CA ILE A 111 -7.21 -2.41 1.82
C ILE A 111 -7.48 -3.91 1.73
N ASN A 112 -8.51 -4.41 2.42
CA ASN A 112 -8.81 -5.84 2.47
C ASN A 112 -9.42 -6.39 1.17
N GLN A 113 -10.20 -5.59 0.44
CA GLN A 113 -10.87 -6.03 -0.80
C GLN A 113 -9.93 -6.22 -1.99
N GLU A 114 -8.78 -5.55 -2.05
CA GLU A 114 -7.80 -5.69 -3.15
C GLU A 114 -7.12 -7.08 -3.24
N ALA A 115 -7.41 -8.04 -2.36
CA ALA A 115 -6.90 -9.42 -2.45
C ALA A 115 -7.80 -10.40 -3.24
N GLY A 116 -8.88 -9.91 -3.86
CA GLY A 116 -9.94 -10.75 -4.44
C GLY A 116 -10.14 -10.69 -5.97
N GLN A 117 -9.20 -10.13 -6.73
CA GLN A 117 -9.25 -10.12 -8.20
C GLN A 117 -8.10 -10.92 -8.82
#